data_AF-A0A7Y2K6D5-F1
#
_entry.id   AF-A0A7Y2K6D5-F1
#
_cell.length_a   1.000
_cell.length_b   1.000
_cell.length_c   1.000
_cell.angle_alpha   90.00
_cell.angle_beta   90.00
_cell.angle_gamma   90.00
#
_symmetry.space_group_name_H-M   'P 1'
#
loop_
_entity.id
_entity.type
_entity.pdbx_description
1 polymer ?
#
loop_
_entity_poly.entity_id
_entity_poly.type
_entity_poly.pdbx_seq_one_letter_code
_entity_poly.pdbx_strand_id
1 'polypeptide(L)'
;MKKKVVLSGGLKELVTYCTAIYELDNEIDTEYLTNIVSKSPIFENKSFYTNVLGTVQRTTVTRSTNLFVKGSTITLQLRYDILNVVDIELTEKDEGWIKNDVESLLKHFELLITPFDE
;
A
#
# COMPACT_ATOMS: atom_id res chain seq x y z
N MET A 1 -3.03 14.14 15.01
CA MET A 1 -2.68 13.57 13.68
C MET A 1 -3.56 14.09 12.55
N LYS A 2 -2.98 14.70 11.51
CA LYS A 2 -3.66 15.00 10.23
C LYS A 2 -3.21 14.01 9.14
N LYS A 3 -4.11 13.67 8.22
CA LYS A 3 -3.86 12.70 7.14
C LYS A 3 -4.30 13.24 5.78
N LYS A 4 -3.45 13.05 4.76
CA LYS A 4 -3.80 13.23 3.35
C LYS A 4 -3.42 11.98 2.58
N VAL A 5 -4.38 11.40 1.86
CA VAL A 5 -4.15 10.24 0.99
C VAL A 5 -4.44 10.64 -0.46
N VAL A 6 -3.52 10.29 -1.35
CA VAL A 6 -3.68 10.47 -2.80
C VAL A 6 -3.51 9.11 -3.45
N LEU A 7 -4.53 8.70 -4.19
CA LEU A 7 -4.52 7.52 -5.05
C LEU A 7 -4.48 7.95 -6.51
N SER A 8 -3.63 7.33 -7.30
CA SER A 8 -3.54 7.57 -8.75
C SER A 8 -3.16 6.30 -9.51
N GLY A 9 -3.41 6.30 -10.81
CA GLY A 9 -3.30 5.12 -11.66
C GLY A 9 -4.52 4.22 -11.54
N GLY A 10 -4.37 2.95 -11.93
CA GLY A 10 -5.45 1.98 -11.90
C GLY A 10 -5.20 0.80 -12.84
N LEU A 11 -6.18 -0.09 -12.96
CA LEU A 11 -6.04 -1.34 -13.71
C LEU A 11 -5.64 -1.16 -15.18
N LYS A 12 -6.12 -0.08 -15.83
CA LYS A 12 -5.72 0.25 -17.22
C LYS A 12 -4.22 0.47 -17.37
N GLU A 13 -3.60 1.02 -16.34
CA GLU A 13 -2.17 1.31 -16.32
C GLU A 13 -1.37 0.15 -15.72
N LEU A 14 -2.06 -0.91 -15.23
CA LEU A 14 -1.51 -2.05 -14.49
C LEU A 14 -0.70 -1.65 -13.24
N VAL A 15 -0.80 -0.38 -12.88
CA VAL A 15 -0.05 0.24 -11.80
C VAL A 15 -0.97 1.14 -11.01
N THR A 16 -0.95 0.98 -9.69
CA THR A 16 -1.65 1.87 -8.75
C THR A 16 -0.64 2.46 -7.79
N TYR A 17 -0.70 3.78 -7.62
CA TYR A 17 0.13 4.51 -6.68
C TYR A 17 -0.72 5.01 -5.51
N CYS A 18 -0.20 4.87 -4.30
CA CYS A 18 -0.75 5.49 -3.11
C CYS A 18 0.33 6.33 -2.44
N THR A 19 0.03 7.60 -2.18
CA THR A 19 0.84 8.45 -1.31
C THR A 19 0.00 8.88 -0.12
N ALA A 20 0.39 8.44 1.07
CA ALA A 20 -0.21 8.85 2.34
C ALA A 20 0.77 9.74 3.10
N ILE A 21 0.32 10.94 3.48
CA ILE A 21 1.08 11.91 4.25
C ILE A 21 0.39 12.07 5.61
N TYR A 22 1.17 11.88 6.67
CA TYR A 22 0.76 12.00 8.06
C TYR A 22 1.54 13.13 8.72
N GLU A 23 0.82 14.06 9.33
CA GLU A 23 1.40 15.08 10.21
C GLU A 23 1.05 14.73 11.65
N LEU A 24 2.09 14.50 12.45
CA LEU A 24 1.98 14.13 13.85
C LEU A 24 2.30 15.32 14.76
N ASP A 25 1.81 15.23 15.99
CA ASP A 25 1.99 16.26 17.00
C ASP A 25 3.38 16.15 17.67
N ASN A 26 4.00 14.96 17.64
CA ASN A 26 5.33 14.67 18.16
C ASN A 26 6.25 14.11 17.06
N GLU A 27 7.56 14.23 17.26
CA GLU A 27 8.53 13.52 16.42
C GLU A 27 8.44 12.01 16.63
N ILE A 28 8.67 11.25 15.56
CA ILE A 28 8.69 9.79 15.58
C ILE A 28 10.12 9.28 15.44
N ASP A 29 10.40 8.20 16.16
CA ASP A 29 11.60 7.41 15.97
C ASP A 29 11.62 6.84 14.54
N THR A 30 12.44 7.48 13.70
CA THR A 30 12.58 7.13 12.29
C THR A 30 13.22 5.76 12.10
N GLU A 31 14.14 5.37 12.99
CA GLU A 31 14.82 4.08 12.91
C GLU A 31 13.85 2.94 13.23
N TYR A 32 13.06 3.11 14.30
CA TYR A 32 11.98 2.18 14.65
C TYR A 32 10.98 1.99 13.51
N LEU A 33 10.47 3.09 12.94
CA LEU A 33 9.47 3.03 11.88
C LEU A 33 10.02 2.40 10.59
N THR A 34 11.26 2.73 10.22
CA THR A 34 11.94 2.14 9.07
C THR A 34 12.15 0.63 9.25
N ASN A 35 12.52 0.21 10.46
CA ASN A 35 12.71 -1.20 10.80
C ASN A 35 11.39 -1.98 10.73
N ILE A 36 10.26 -1.39 11.17
CA ILE A 36 8.94 -2.03 11.01
C ILE A 36 8.55 -2.16 9.54
N VAL A 37 8.66 -1.09 8.76
CA VAL A 37 8.23 -1.09 7.36
C VAL A 37 9.05 -2.10 6.55
N SER A 38 10.36 -2.20 6.80
CA SER A 38 11.25 -3.11 6.06
C SER A 38 11.11 -4.58 6.44
N LYS A 39 10.62 -4.91 7.64
CA LYS A 39 10.56 -6.29 8.14
C LYS A 39 9.14 -6.83 8.30
N SER A 40 8.12 -5.98 8.26
CA SER A 40 6.75 -6.43 8.50
C SER A 40 6.16 -7.11 7.26
N PRO A 41 5.62 -8.34 7.39
CA PRO A 41 4.94 -9.05 6.30
C PRO A 41 3.76 -8.27 5.70
N ILE A 42 3.23 -7.29 6.45
CA ILE A 42 2.16 -6.44 5.96
C ILE A 42 2.61 -5.53 4.83
N PHE A 43 3.91 -5.32 4.58
CA PHE A 43 4.44 -4.52 3.45
C PHE A 43 4.99 -5.36 2.29
N GLU A 44 5.04 -6.69 2.42
CA GLU A 44 5.51 -7.61 1.38
C GLU A 44 4.61 -7.64 0.13
N ASN A 45 5.08 -8.29 -0.93
CA ASN A 45 4.30 -8.53 -2.15
C ASN A 45 2.99 -9.26 -1.83
N LYS A 46 1.96 -8.96 -2.62
CA LYS A 46 0.65 -9.60 -2.50
C LYS A 46 0.32 -10.42 -3.74
N SER A 47 -0.71 -11.23 -3.65
CA SER A 47 -1.24 -11.96 -4.79
C SER A 47 -2.74 -12.09 -4.64
N PHE A 48 -3.47 -12.00 -5.73
CA PHE A 48 -4.90 -12.28 -5.77
C PHE A 48 -5.22 -13.13 -7.00
N TYR A 49 -6.41 -13.71 -7.02
CA TYR A 49 -6.84 -14.56 -8.14
C TYR A 49 -7.58 -13.71 -9.17
N THR A 50 -7.12 -13.74 -10.43
CA THR A 50 -7.78 -13.10 -11.58
C THR A 50 -8.31 -14.17 -12.53
N ASN A 51 -9.28 -13.81 -13.37
CA ASN A 51 -9.62 -14.62 -14.53
C ASN A 51 -8.70 -14.26 -15.69
N VAL A 52 -8.13 -15.29 -16.32
CA VAL A 52 -7.22 -15.20 -17.45
C VAL A 52 -7.76 -16.15 -18.51
N LEU A 53 -8.28 -15.61 -19.61
CA LEU A 53 -8.87 -16.39 -20.71
C LEU A 53 -9.89 -17.45 -20.23
N GLY A 54 -10.74 -17.07 -19.26
CA GLY A 54 -11.74 -17.98 -18.67
C GLY A 54 -11.21 -18.97 -17.62
N THR A 55 -9.93 -18.91 -17.27
CA THR A 55 -9.31 -19.73 -16.22
C THR A 55 -8.91 -18.88 -15.03
N VAL A 56 -9.23 -19.31 -13.80
CA VAL A 56 -8.78 -18.64 -12.58
C VAL A 56 -7.27 -18.87 -12.41
N GLN A 57 -6.47 -17.80 -12.43
CA GLN A 57 -5.04 -17.85 -12.18
C GLN A 57 -4.64 -16.95 -11.02
N ARG A 58 -3.57 -17.34 -10.32
CA ARG A 58 -2.97 -16.52 -9.27
C ARG A 58 -2.10 -15.44 -9.92
N THR A 59 -2.55 -14.20 -9.81
CA THR A 59 -1.81 -13.04 -10.29
C THR A 59 -1.02 -12.42 -9.14
N THR A 60 0.28 -12.25 -9.36
CA THR A 60 1.17 -11.64 -8.37
C THR A 60 1.11 -10.13 -8.53
N VAL A 61 0.89 -9.43 -7.42
CA VAL A 61 0.97 -7.98 -7.33
C VAL A 61 2.23 -7.64 -6.57
N THR A 62 3.20 -7.08 -7.28
CA THR A 62 4.38 -6.55 -6.64
C THR A 62 3.98 -5.28 -5.92
N ARG A 63 4.22 -5.22 -4.61
CA ARG A 63 4.00 -4.00 -3.83
C ARG A 63 5.34 -3.51 -3.33
N SER A 64 5.71 -2.32 -3.77
CA SER A 64 6.86 -1.60 -3.21
C SER A 64 6.38 -0.54 -2.25
N THR A 65 7.11 -0.40 -1.14
CA THR A 65 6.82 0.58 -0.09
C THR A 65 8.06 1.43 0.15
N ASN A 66 7.91 2.74 0.08
CA ASN A 66 8.93 3.70 0.48
C ASN A 66 8.41 4.54 1.63
N LEU A 67 9.26 4.77 2.63
CA LEU A 67 8.97 5.58 3.80
C LEU A 67 9.93 6.76 3.84
N PHE A 68 9.38 7.97 4.00
CA PHE A 68 10.14 9.18 4.24
C PHE A 68 9.67 9.83 5.53
N VAL A 69 10.59 10.16 6.42
CA VAL A 69 10.31 10.85 7.68
C VAL A 69 11.07 12.16 7.71
N LYS A 70 10.40 13.27 8.05
CA LYS A 70 10.99 14.59 8.20
C LYS A 70 10.32 15.32 9.36
N GLY A 71 11.03 15.41 10.49
CA GLY A 71 10.45 15.93 11.73
C GLY A 71 9.24 15.11 12.14
N SER A 72 8.10 15.76 12.39
CA SER A 72 6.83 15.09 12.70
C SER A 72 5.99 14.69 11.48
N THR A 73 6.54 14.82 10.26
CA THR A 73 5.85 14.43 9.02
C THR A 73 6.34 13.09 8.50
N ILE A 74 5.41 12.20 8.17
CA ILE A 74 5.67 10.88 7.58
C ILE A 74 4.99 10.81 6.22
N THR A 75 5.75 10.40 5.20
CA THR A 75 5.22 10.09 3.88
C THR A 75 5.42 8.62 3.58
N LEU A 76 4.32 7.89 3.40
CA LEU A 76 4.30 6.50 2.96
C LEU A 76 3.89 6.47 1.48
N GLN A 77 4.77 5.97 0.64
CA GLN A 77 4.51 5.73 -0.78
C GLN A 77 4.41 4.24 -1.05
N LEU A 78 3.32 3.84 -1.69
CA LEU A 78 3.07 2.48 -2.11
C LEU A 78 2.90 2.48 -3.62
N ARG A 79 3.49 1.48 -4.27
CA ARG A 79 3.26 1.20 -5.68
C ARG A 79 2.90 -0.26 -5.84
N TYR A 80 1.76 -0.49 -6.46
CA TYR A 80 1.21 -1.80 -6.79
C TYR A 80 1.41 -1.99 -8.29
N ASP A 81 2.19 -2.98 -8.68
CA ASP A 81 2.40 -3.38 -10.08
C ASP A 81 1.78 -4.75 -10.31
N ILE A 82 0.89 -4.86 -11.30
CA ILE A 82 0.36 -6.13 -11.79
C ILE A 82 1.25 -6.59 -12.93
N LEU A 83 1.90 -7.74 -12.78
CA LEU A 83 2.73 -8.29 -13.85
C LEU A 83 1.82 -8.79 -14.99
N ASN A 84 1.96 -8.18 -16.17
CA ASN A 84 1.22 -8.59 -17.36
C ASN A 84 1.88 -9.82 -17.99
N VAL A 85 1.43 -11.02 -17.62
CA VAL A 85 2.02 -12.28 -18.14
C VAL A 85 1.30 -12.76 -19.41
N VAL A 86 0.05 -12.35 -19.64
CA VAL A 86 -0.83 -12.67 -20.78
C VAL A 86 -2.01 -11.68 -20.82
N ASP A 87 -2.93 -11.73 -21.80
CA ASP A 87 -4.17 -10.94 -21.78
C ASP A 87 -5.01 -11.24 -20.51
N ILE A 88 -4.85 -10.43 -19.48
CA ILE A 88 -5.62 -10.49 -18.23
C ILE A 88 -6.84 -9.58 -18.36
N GLU A 89 -8.03 -10.13 -18.14
CA GLU A 89 -9.26 -9.35 -18.04
C GLU A 89 -9.42 -8.84 -16.60
N LEU A 90 -8.86 -7.67 -16.32
CA LEU A 90 -9.00 -7.01 -15.02
C LEU A 90 -10.40 -6.39 -14.88
N THR A 91 -11.06 -6.70 -13.77
CA THR A 91 -12.44 -6.29 -13.46
C THR A 91 -12.48 -5.22 -12.38
N GLU A 92 -13.62 -4.53 -12.21
CA GLU A 92 -13.81 -3.58 -11.09
C GLU A 92 -13.60 -4.23 -9.72
N LYS A 93 -13.87 -5.53 -9.60
CA LYS A 93 -13.61 -6.30 -8.39
C LYS A 93 -12.11 -6.36 -8.05
N ASP A 94 -11.26 -6.48 -9.06
CA ASP A 94 -9.81 -6.52 -8.91
C ASP A 94 -9.27 -5.13 -8.50
N GLU A 95 -9.88 -4.06 -9.01
CA GLU A 95 -9.58 -2.69 -8.56
C GLU A 95 -9.99 -2.48 -7.10
N GLY A 96 -11.18 -2.98 -6.74
CA GLY A 96 -11.67 -2.97 -5.37
C GLY A 96 -10.74 -3.73 -4.42
N TRP A 97 -10.12 -4.82 -4.89
CA TRP A 97 -9.14 -5.56 -4.10
C TRP A 97 -7.93 -4.69 -3.74
N ILE A 98 -7.35 -3.97 -4.72
CA ILE A 98 -6.19 -3.08 -4.48
C ILE A 98 -6.57 -1.94 -3.53
N LYS A 99 -7.74 -1.32 -3.73
CA LYS A 99 -8.25 -0.25 -2.84
C LYS A 99 -8.41 -0.76 -1.41
N ASN A 100 -8.97 -1.95 -1.23
CA ASN A 100 -9.14 -2.55 0.09
C ASN A 100 -7.79 -2.91 0.75
N ASP A 101 -6.80 -3.40 -0.01
CA ASP A 101 -5.47 -3.67 0.53
C ASP A 101 -4.78 -2.37 0.97
N VAL A 102 -4.88 -1.29 0.19
CA VAL A 102 -4.38 0.04 0.58
C VAL A 102 -5.04 0.48 1.88
N GLU A 103 -6.37 0.47 1.96
CA GLU A 103 -7.09 0.91 3.16
C GLU A 103 -6.69 0.10 4.40
N SER A 104 -6.58 -1.22 4.25
CA SER A 104 -6.15 -2.11 5.34
C SER A 104 -4.74 -1.77 5.79
N LEU A 105 -3.81 -1.58 4.85
CA LEU A 105 -2.42 -1.22 5.15
C LEU A 105 -2.35 0.11 5.89
N LEU A 106 -3.03 1.14 5.39
CA LEU A 106 -3.02 2.47 6.00
C LEU A 106 -3.60 2.43 7.42
N LYS A 107 -4.66 1.66 7.67
CA LYS A 107 -5.21 1.46 9.02
C LYS A 107 -4.19 0.81 9.97
N HIS A 108 -3.50 -0.23 9.51
CA HIS A 108 -2.45 -0.86 10.32
C HIS A 108 -1.28 0.09 10.58
N PHE A 109 -0.88 0.85 9.56
CA PHE A 109 0.20 1.83 9.70
C PHE A 109 -0.18 2.94 10.69
N GLU A 110 -1.42 3.42 10.63
CA GLU A 110 -1.97 4.40 11.57
C GLU A 110 -1.87 3.91 13.01
N LEU A 111 -2.16 2.64 13.28
CA LEU A 111 -2.01 2.06 14.62
C LEU A 111 -0.55 2.02 15.12
N LEU A 112 0.43 2.00 14.21
CA LEU A 112 1.85 1.99 14.57
C LEU A 112 2.41 3.39 14.86
N ILE A 113 1.83 4.42 14.26
CA ILE A 113 2.29 5.81 14.39
C ILE A 113 1.41 6.65 15.32
N THR A 114 0.26 6.12 15.74
CA THR A 114 -0.57 6.74 16.76
C THR A 114 0.04 6.41 18.12
N PRO A 115 0.28 7.40 19.00
CA PRO A 115 0.68 7.13 20.37
C PRO A 115 -0.34 6.18 21.01
N PHE A 116 0.13 5.20 21.79
CA PHE A 116 -0.75 4.57 22.75
C PHE A 116 -1.12 5.68 23.75
N ASP A 117 -2.39 6.10 23.77
CA ASP A 117 -2.87 6.96 24.84
C ASP A 117 -2.50 6.28 26.18
N GLU A 118 -1.79 7.02 27.05
CA GLU A 118 -1.52 6.60 28.45
C GLU A 118 -2.81 6.47 29.24
#